data_AF-A0AAV4DXA3-F1
#
_entry.id   AF-A0AAV4DXA3-F1
#
_cell.length_a   1.000
_cell.length_b   1.000
_cell.length_c   1.000
_cell.angle_alpha   90.00
_cell.angle_beta   90.00
_cell.angle_gamma   90.00
#
_symmetry.space_group_name_H-M   'P 1'
#
loop_
_entity.id
_entity.type
_entity.pdbx_description
1 polymer ?
#
loop_
_entity_poly.entity_id
_entity_poly.type
_entity_poly.pdbx_seq_one_letter_code
_entity_poly.pdbx_strand_id
1 'polypeptide(L)'
;MPTEKMRTPRKSTQSQPITPLKYMQVYVDAMRFIDDPGSSDCEPQDNNRGSYRLAPPHANEELRVGNQDCILHSPETLIPTSTASQTEDLDYMPSDTSIVASPEISQIVRDRKRIRNESSWKDMKRKKALNLGEEYTNRKGKVVGRKIMKAGCGTACRMQCHGRIDREQRETIFRLFWQTGSIDKRRMYICHNVAVKDKATGNATSRRAKSVKYHLEIDGEKIPVCKTFFLHTLGLSDQFVFTALSKKDEGGHISPDMRGRHK
;
A
#
# COMPACT_ATOMS: atom_id res chain seq x y z
N MET A 1 -68.14 -7.67 32.99
CA MET A 1 -66.68 -7.37 33.04
C MET A 1 -66.00 -8.00 31.83
N PRO A 2 -65.26 -7.24 31.00
CA PRO A 2 -64.29 -7.78 30.05
C PRO A 2 -62.89 -7.87 30.71
N THR A 3 -62.09 -8.86 30.34
CA THR A 3 -60.77 -9.10 30.96
C THR A 3 -59.64 -8.35 30.24
N GLU A 4 -58.84 -7.59 30.99
CA GLU A 4 -57.68 -6.88 30.48
C GLU A 4 -56.49 -7.83 30.25
N LYS A 5 -56.06 -7.98 28.99
CA LYS A 5 -54.94 -8.87 28.64
C LYS A 5 -53.60 -8.18 28.85
N MET A 6 -52.92 -8.50 29.95
CA MET A 6 -51.58 -7.99 30.25
C MET A 6 -50.59 -8.25 29.10
N ARG A 7 -50.01 -7.18 28.56
CA ARG A 7 -49.05 -7.24 27.45
C ARG A 7 -47.62 -7.33 28.01
N THR A 8 -46.97 -8.47 27.81
CA THR A 8 -45.60 -8.69 28.31
C THR A 8 -44.58 -7.69 27.73
N PRO A 9 -43.59 -7.23 28.52
CA PRO A 9 -42.63 -6.22 28.08
C PRO A 9 -41.71 -6.73 26.97
N ARG A 10 -41.64 -5.98 25.86
CA ARG A 10 -40.76 -6.26 24.73
C ARG A 10 -39.31 -5.99 25.15
N LYS A 11 -38.52 -7.06 25.37
CA LYS A 11 -37.09 -6.94 25.73
C LYS A 11 -36.36 -6.03 24.74
N SER A 12 -35.78 -4.93 25.22
CA SER A 12 -34.97 -4.02 24.43
C SER A 12 -33.59 -4.64 24.21
N THR A 13 -33.33 -5.15 23.00
CA THR A 13 -31.99 -5.53 22.57
C THR A 13 -31.12 -4.28 22.46
N GLN A 14 -30.36 -3.98 23.53
CA GLN A 14 -29.31 -2.97 23.49
C GLN A 14 -28.22 -3.41 22.50
N SER A 15 -28.24 -2.83 21.31
CA SER A 15 -27.12 -2.89 20.38
C SER A 15 -25.93 -2.18 20.99
N GLN A 16 -24.95 -2.97 21.47
CA GLN A 16 -23.69 -2.42 21.98
C GLN A 16 -23.01 -1.61 20.87
N PRO A 17 -22.48 -0.41 21.15
CA PRO A 17 -21.92 0.46 20.14
C PRO A 17 -20.74 -0.22 19.45
N ILE A 18 -20.80 -0.33 18.12
CA ILE A 18 -19.75 -0.98 17.33
C ILE A 18 -18.46 -0.18 17.51
N THR A 19 -17.48 -0.78 18.20
CA THR A 19 -16.23 -0.09 18.51
C THR A 19 -15.42 0.16 17.21
N PRO A 20 -14.59 1.20 17.12
CA PRO A 20 -13.83 1.48 15.91
C PRO A 20 -12.92 0.35 15.47
N LEU A 21 -12.34 -0.44 16.39
CA LEU A 21 -11.52 -1.59 15.96
C LEU A 21 -12.40 -2.75 15.46
N LYS A 22 -13.60 -2.98 16.03
CA LYS A 22 -14.56 -3.95 15.48
C LYS A 22 -15.14 -3.52 14.13
N TYR A 23 -15.45 -2.23 13.96
CA TYR A 23 -15.84 -1.64 12.67
C TYR A 23 -14.73 -1.78 11.62
N MET A 24 -13.48 -1.54 12.00
CA MET A 24 -12.32 -1.68 11.12
C MET A 24 -12.01 -3.14 10.77
N GLN A 25 -12.16 -4.08 11.72
CA GLN A 25 -12.01 -5.51 11.46
C GLN A 25 -13.10 -6.01 10.51
N VAL A 26 -14.38 -5.72 10.79
CA VAL A 26 -15.51 -6.04 9.90
C VAL A 26 -15.34 -5.44 8.51
N TYR A 27 -14.76 -4.23 8.39
CA TYR A 27 -14.48 -3.61 7.09
C TYR A 27 -13.28 -4.24 6.36
N VAL A 28 -12.27 -4.76 7.08
CA VAL A 28 -11.16 -5.53 6.48
C VAL A 28 -11.64 -6.92 6.04
N ASP A 29 -12.51 -7.57 6.81
CA ASP A 29 -13.07 -8.87 6.45
C ASP A 29 -14.06 -8.77 5.29
N ALA A 30 -14.93 -7.76 5.26
CA ALA A 30 -15.79 -7.48 4.11
C ALA A 30 -14.99 -7.17 2.82
N MET A 31 -13.75 -6.66 2.93
CA MET A 31 -12.85 -6.45 1.80
C MET A 31 -12.10 -7.72 1.35
N ARG A 32 -12.13 -8.81 2.13
CA ARG A 32 -11.51 -10.10 1.76
C ARG A 32 -12.42 -10.97 0.90
N PHE A 33 -13.74 -10.78 0.97
CA PHE A 33 -14.74 -11.52 0.17
C PHE A 33 -14.92 -11.00 -1.27
N ILE A 34 -13.92 -10.32 -1.83
CA ILE A 34 -13.96 -9.78 -3.21
C ILE A 34 -12.94 -10.49 -4.13
N ASP A 35 -11.87 -11.06 -3.57
CA ASP A 35 -10.81 -11.75 -4.31
C ASP A 35 -10.98 -13.29 -4.29
N ASP A 36 -12.23 -13.78 -4.39
CA ASP A 36 -12.56 -15.21 -4.49
C ASP A 36 -13.20 -15.52 -5.86
N PRO A 37 -12.39 -15.81 -6.91
CA PRO A 37 -12.88 -16.17 -8.24
C PRO A 37 -13.47 -17.59 -8.19
N GLY A 38 -14.74 -17.68 -7.80
CA GLY A 38 -15.44 -18.93 -7.56
C GLY A 38 -15.33 -19.93 -8.71
N SER A 39 -14.79 -21.11 -8.40
CA SER A 39 -14.72 -22.29 -9.25
C SER A 39 -16.09 -22.63 -9.86
N SER A 40 -16.21 -22.56 -11.18
CA SER A 40 -17.34 -23.12 -11.93
C SER A 40 -16.82 -23.88 -13.14
N ASP A 41 -16.79 -25.21 -13.04
CA ASP A 41 -16.38 -26.09 -14.13
C ASP A 41 -17.37 -26.02 -15.30
N CYS A 42 -16.89 -25.54 -16.44
CA CYS A 42 -17.58 -25.59 -17.73
C CYS A 42 -16.55 -25.92 -18.82
N GLU A 43 -16.40 -27.21 -19.17
CA GLU A 43 -15.69 -27.60 -20.39
C GLU A 43 -16.46 -27.14 -21.64
N PRO A 44 -15.76 -26.64 -22.66
CA PRO A 44 -16.08 -26.96 -24.05
C PRO A 44 -15.01 -27.89 -24.63
N GLN A 45 -15.44 -28.96 -25.27
CA GLN A 45 -14.56 -30.00 -25.82
C GLN A 45 -13.71 -29.50 -27.00
N ASP A 46 -12.60 -30.20 -27.25
CA ASP A 46 -11.62 -29.88 -28.29
C ASP A 46 -12.20 -29.60 -29.68
N ASN A 47 -11.55 -28.68 -30.40
CA ASN A 47 -10.97 -29.10 -31.69
C ASN A 47 -9.81 -28.22 -32.20
N ASN A 48 -8.75 -28.90 -32.64
CA ASN A 48 -7.86 -28.53 -33.75
C ASN A 48 -6.76 -27.44 -33.57
N ARG A 49 -5.65 -27.86 -32.93
CA ARG A 49 -4.31 -27.96 -33.58
C ARG A 49 -3.56 -26.66 -33.97
N GLY A 50 -2.51 -26.32 -33.20
CA GLY A 50 -1.69 -25.12 -33.46
C GLY A 50 -0.26 -25.04 -32.88
N SER A 51 0.40 -26.20 -32.67
CA SER A 51 1.85 -26.42 -32.79
C SER A 51 2.84 -25.22 -32.72
N TYR A 52 3.49 -25.04 -31.57
CA TYR A 52 4.96 -24.85 -31.51
C TYR A 52 5.53 -25.49 -30.25
N ARG A 53 6.77 -26.00 -30.32
CA ARG A 53 7.40 -26.78 -29.24
C ARG A 53 8.23 -25.89 -28.32
N LEU A 54 8.13 -26.10 -27.01
CA LEU A 54 9.14 -25.66 -26.05
C LEU A 54 10.25 -26.71 -25.94
N ALA A 55 11.48 -26.26 -25.72
CA ALA A 55 12.62 -27.06 -25.29
C ALA A 55 13.10 -26.52 -23.92
N PRO A 56 13.66 -27.37 -23.04
CA PRO A 56 13.72 -27.08 -21.61
C PRO A 56 14.98 -26.31 -21.18
N PRO A 57 14.94 -25.62 -20.02
CA PRO A 57 16.15 -25.27 -19.29
C PRO A 57 16.76 -26.54 -18.65
N HIS A 58 18.06 -26.72 -18.78
CA HIS A 58 18.79 -27.75 -18.04
C HIS A 58 19.72 -27.07 -17.02
N ALA A 59 19.81 -27.64 -15.81
CA ALA A 59 20.91 -27.37 -14.88
C ALA A 59 22.16 -28.18 -15.34
N ASN A 60 23.32 -28.21 -14.70
CA ASN A 60 23.79 -27.88 -13.35
C ASN A 60 25.34 -27.88 -13.36
N GLU A 61 25.99 -27.31 -12.33
CA GLU A 61 27.35 -27.69 -11.81
C GLU A 61 28.59 -27.69 -12.77
N GLU A 62 29.83 -27.41 -12.36
CA GLU A 62 30.40 -26.83 -11.13
C GLU A 62 31.83 -26.28 -11.40
N LEU A 63 32.43 -25.64 -10.38
CA LEU A 63 33.87 -25.59 -10.06
C LEU A 63 34.92 -24.83 -10.93
N ARG A 64 35.63 -23.95 -10.19
CA ARG A 64 37.10 -23.68 -10.15
C ARG A 64 37.73 -22.47 -10.85
N VAL A 65 38.10 -21.51 -9.98
CA VAL A 65 39.45 -20.92 -9.78
C VAL A 65 40.15 -20.23 -10.96
N GLY A 66 40.48 -18.94 -10.76
CA GLY A 66 41.50 -18.23 -11.55
C GLY A 66 41.48 -16.71 -11.36
N ASN A 67 42.24 -16.19 -10.39
CA ASN A 67 42.56 -14.76 -10.34
C ASN A 67 43.75 -14.49 -11.28
N GLN A 68 43.72 -13.43 -12.07
CA GLN A 68 44.90 -12.57 -12.31
C GLN A 68 44.50 -11.21 -12.90
N ASP A 69 45.41 -10.25 -12.83
CA ASP A 69 45.12 -8.83 -13.00
C ASP A 69 45.59 -8.24 -14.35
N CYS A 70 44.85 -7.21 -14.79
CA CYS A 70 45.30 -5.92 -15.32
C CYS A 70 46.10 -5.75 -16.64
N ILE A 71 46.14 -4.46 -17.03
CA ILE A 71 46.98 -3.76 -18.02
C ILE A 71 46.47 -3.67 -19.48
N LEU A 72 46.76 -2.50 -20.04
CA LEU A 72 46.45 -1.97 -21.37
C LEU A 72 47.14 -2.78 -22.49
N HIS A 73 46.64 -2.71 -23.72
CA HIS A 73 47.23 -1.84 -24.76
C HIS A 73 46.28 -1.64 -25.96
N SER A 74 46.28 -0.41 -26.48
CA SER A 74 45.95 -0.08 -27.88
C SER A 74 47.31 0.22 -28.56
N PRO A 75 47.54 -0.11 -29.84
CA PRO A 75 47.00 0.74 -30.91
C PRO A 75 46.50 0.01 -32.19
N GLU A 76 45.46 0.59 -32.79
CA GLU A 76 45.44 1.12 -34.18
C GLU A 76 46.43 0.52 -35.22
N THR A 77 45.93 -0.04 -36.34
CA THR A 77 46.12 0.51 -37.71
C THR A 77 45.57 -0.35 -38.87
N LEU A 78 45.14 0.38 -39.92
CA LEU A 78 45.19 0.08 -41.38
C LEU A 78 44.39 -1.07 -42.05
N ILE A 79 43.62 -0.64 -43.06
CA ILE A 79 43.03 -1.36 -44.20
C ILE A 79 43.98 -1.18 -45.40
N PRO A 80 44.24 -2.18 -46.29
CA PRO A 80 43.71 -2.04 -47.67
C PRO A 80 43.40 -3.32 -48.50
N THR A 81 42.50 -3.11 -49.47
CA THR A 81 42.41 -3.72 -50.83
C THR A 81 42.22 -5.24 -51.06
N SER A 82 41.01 -5.55 -51.54
CA SER A 82 40.71 -6.06 -52.91
C SER A 82 41.50 -7.23 -53.53
N THR A 83 40.76 -8.25 -53.98
CA THR A 83 41.03 -9.03 -55.21
C THR A 83 39.67 -9.49 -55.78
N ALA A 84 39.53 -9.58 -57.11
CA ALA A 84 38.25 -9.86 -57.78
C ALA A 84 38.37 -10.86 -58.95
N SER A 85 37.33 -11.68 -59.14
CA SER A 85 37.02 -12.59 -60.27
C SER A 85 35.56 -13.04 -60.03
N GLN A 86 34.57 -13.02 -60.94
CA GLN A 86 34.47 -13.19 -62.41
C GLN A 86 34.90 -14.59 -62.89
N THR A 87 34.21 -15.30 -63.77
CA THR A 87 32.90 -15.10 -64.48
C THR A 87 31.90 -16.22 -64.03
N GLU A 88 30.84 -16.74 -64.69
CA GLU A 88 29.98 -16.56 -65.89
C GLU A 88 28.77 -17.55 -65.70
N ASP A 89 27.64 -17.55 -66.42
CA ASP A 89 26.62 -16.52 -66.71
C ASP A 89 25.29 -17.27 -67.09
N LEU A 90 24.35 -16.65 -67.83
CA LEU A 90 23.07 -17.20 -68.38
C LEU A 90 21.92 -17.42 -67.34
N ASP A 91 20.63 -17.17 -67.63
CA ASP A 91 19.96 -16.90 -68.93
C ASP A 91 18.86 -15.80 -68.85
N TYR A 92 18.31 -15.39 -69.99
CA TYR A 92 17.72 -14.04 -70.26
C TYR A 92 16.25 -14.03 -70.76
N MET A 93 15.55 -12.87 -70.59
CA MET A 93 14.21 -12.45 -71.11
C MET A 93 12.89 -12.84 -70.37
N PRO A 94 11.77 -12.09 -70.53
CA PRO A 94 11.64 -10.65 -70.87
C PRO A 94 10.60 -9.87 -70.00
N SER A 95 10.60 -8.54 -70.18
CA SER A 95 9.62 -7.58 -69.64
C SER A 95 8.27 -7.59 -70.37
N ASP A 96 7.16 -7.24 -69.69
CA ASP A 96 6.50 -5.91 -69.82
C ASP A 96 5.08 -5.86 -69.22
N THR A 97 4.88 -5.07 -68.16
CA THR A 97 3.64 -4.28 -67.98
C THR A 97 3.91 -3.04 -67.14
N SER A 98 3.77 -1.86 -67.73
CA SER A 98 3.70 -0.60 -66.97
C SER A 98 2.25 -0.29 -66.58
N ILE A 99 1.98 0.14 -65.34
CA ILE A 99 0.88 1.08 -65.04
C ILE A 99 0.98 1.67 -63.61
N VAL A 100 0.95 3.00 -63.55
CA VAL A 100 0.58 3.90 -62.44
C VAL A 100 1.21 3.65 -61.05
N ALA A 101 2.09 4.58 -60.66
CA ALA A 101 2.40 4.83 -59.26
C ALA A 101 1.17 5.40 -58.51
N SER A 102 0.72 4.72 -57.46
CA SER A 102 -0.27 5.23 -56.52
C SER A 102 0.43 5.73 -55.26
N PRO A 103 0.15 6.95 -54.76
CA PRO A 103 0.71 7.40 -53.50
C PRO A 103 0.04 6.65 -52.35
N GLU A 104 0.76 5.77 -51.67
CA GLU A 104 0.32 5.25 -50.37
C GLU A 104 0.25 6.39 -49.37
N ILE A 105 -0.95 6.95 -49.20
CA ILE A 105 -1.27 7.86 -48.10
C ILE A 105 -1.24 7.01 -46.83
N SER A 106 -0.04 6.93 -46.22
CA SER A 106 0.19 6.28 -44.94
C SER A 106 -0.75 6.88 -43.91
N GLN A 107 -1.87 6.21 -43.63
CA GLN A 107 -2.89 6.78 -42.77
C GLN A 107 -2.33 6.90 -41.36
N ILE A 108 -2.04 8.13 -40.94
CA ILE A 108 -1.61 8.44 -39.58
C ILE A 108 -2.78 8.07 -38.66
N VAL A 109 -2.74 6.84 -38.14
CA VAL A 109 -3.70 6.33 -37.17
C VAL A 109 -3.66 7.28 -35.97
N ARG A 110 -4.69 8.13 -35.86
CA ARG A 110 -4.73 9.17 -34.82
C ARG A 110 -4.75 8.48 -33.47
N ASP A 111 -3.61 8.54 -32.79
CA ASP A 111 -3.35 7.76 -31.58
C ASP A 111 -4.47 8.00 -30.55
N ARG A 112 -5.10 6.92 -30.06
CA ARG A 112 -6.35 7.02 -29.30
C ARG A 112 -6.08 7.81 -28.02
N LYS A 113 -6.78 8.93 -27.84
CA LYS A 113 -6.63 9.88 -26.72
C LYS A 113 -6.37 9.15 -25.40
N ARG A 114 -5.11 9.19 -24.94
CA ARG A 114 -4.56 8.33 -23.88
C ARG A 114 -5.51 8.24 -22.67
N ILE A 115 -5.92 7.02 -22.33
CA ILE A 115 -6.82 6.73 -21.21
C ILE A 115 -6.20 7.23 -19.89
N ARG A 116 -6.98 7.99 -19.12
CA ARG A 116 -6.56 8.65 -17.86
C ARG A 116 -6.50 7.64 -16.70
N ASN A 117 -5.43 6.83 -16.65
CA ASN A 117 -5.17 5.97 -15.49
C ASN A 117 -4.52 6.77 -14.35
N GLU A 118 -5.32 7.34 -13.45
CA GLU A 118 -4.81 8.13 -12.31
C GLU A 118 -4.02 7.29 -11.31
N SER A 119 -4.36 6.01 -11.13
CA SER A 119 -3.65 5.10 -10.22
C SER A 119 -2.19 4.87 -10.64
N SER A 120 -1.88 5.06 -11.93
CA SER A 120 -0.52 4.98 -12.45
C SER A 120 0.38 6.12 -11.96
N TRP A 121 -0.20 7.27 -11.60
CA TRP A 121 0.53 8.51 -11.35
C TRP A 121 1.41 8.42 -10.10
N LYS A 122 2.66 8.90 -10.23
CA LYS A 122 3.69 8.85 -9.17
C LYS A 122 3.18 9.38 -7.82
N ASP A 123 2.42 10.48 -7.82
CA ASP A 123 1.88 11.07 -6.60
C ASP A 123 0.71 10.29 -5.98
N MET A 124 -0.10 9.57 -6.77
CA MET A 124 -1.18 8.73 -6.24
C MET A 124 -0.65 7.40 -5.71
N LYS A 125 0.32 6.77 -6.39
CA LYS A 125 1.09 5.64 -5.82
C LYS A 125 1.74 6.04 -4.50
N ARG A 126 2.44 7.18 -4.47
CA ARG A 126 3.06 7.75 -3.25
C ARG A 126 2.05 8.04 -2.15
N LYS A 127 0.84 8.54 -2.48
CA LYS A 127 -0.25 8.79 -1.51
C LYS A 127 -0.84 7.49 -0.95
N LYS A 128 -0.99 6.44 -1.76
CA LYS A 128 -1.40 5.10 -1.31
C LYS A 128 -0.38 4.52 -0.32
N ALA A 129 0.89 4.47 -0.71
CA ALA A 129 1.98 3.96 0.14
C ALA A 129 2.12 4.72 1.47
N LEU A 130 2.09 6.07 1.44
CA LEU A 130 2.06 6.93 2.64
C LEU A 130 0.90 6.63 3.59
N ASN A 131 -0.24 6.17 3.06
CA ASN A 131 -1.40 5.83 3.85
C ASN A 131 -1.34 4.41 4.41
N LEU A 132 -0.86 3.44 3.63
CA LEU A 132 -0.63 2.05 4.04
C LEU A 132 0.63 1.86 4.88
N GLY A 133 1.48 2.88 5.01
CA GLY A 133 2.74 2.77 5.76
C GLY A 133 3.80 1.97 5.01
N GLU A 134 3.66 1.84 3.70
CA GLU A 134 4.62 1.17 2.83
C GLU A 134 5.83 2.07 2.57
N GLU A 135 6.88 1.49 1.98
CA GLU A 135 8.02 2.27 1.50
C GLU A 135 7.62 3.17 0.33
N TYR A 136 8.18 4.38 0.26
CA TYR A 136 7.93 5.28 -0.87
C TYR A 136 9.10 6.22 -1.14
N THR A 137 9.32 6.54 -2.41
CA THR A 137 10.21 7.64 -2.81
C THR A 137 9.49 8.98 -2.65
N ASN A 138 10.11 9.93 -1.96
CA ASN A 138 9.56 11.28 -1.81
C ASN A 138 9.78 12.15 -3.08
N ARG A 139 9.15 13.32 -3.16
CA ARG A 139 9.30 14.25 -4.30
C ARG A 139 10.74 14.79 -4.50
N LYS A 140 11.67 14.55 -3.58
CA LYS A 140 13.10 14.88 -3.66
C LYS A 140 13.98 13.64 -3.97
N GLY A 141 13.40 12.53 -4.46
CA GLY A 141 14.13 11.32 -4.81
C GLY A 141 14.59 10.44 -3.63
N LYS A 142 14.48 10.91 -2.37
CA LYS A 142 14.86 10.10 -1.20
C LYS A 142 13.78 9.05 -0.88
N VAL A 143 14.21 7.79 -0.81
CA VAL A 143 13.41 6.67 -0.28
C VAL A 143 13.13 6.88 1.21
N VAL A 144 11.89 6.65 1.62
CA VAL A 144 11.44 6.62 3.00
C VAL A 144 10.91 5.21 3.27
N GLY A 145 11.68 4.45 4.04
CA GLY A 145 11.39 3.05 4.33
C GLY A 145 10.04 2.82 5.00
N ARG A 146 9.52 1.60 4.85
CA ARG A 146 8.20 1.21 5.38
C ARG A 146 8.10 1.42 6.89
N LYS A 147 6.86 1.55 7.36
CA LYS A 147 6.53 1.56 8.78
C LYS A 147 6.73 0.18 9.38
N ILE A 148 7.35 0.16 10.55
CA ILE A 148 7.65 -1.04 11.33
C ILE A 148 7.20 -0.76 12.77
N MET A 149 6.55 -1.74 13.41
CA MET A 149 6.24 -1.69 14.83
C MET A 149 7.54 -1.69 15.64
N LYS A 150 7.71 -0.72 16.54
CA LYS A 150 8.90 -0.65 17.39
C LYS A 150 8.79 -1.61 18.58
N ALA A 151 9.94 -1.96 19.17
CA ALA A 151 10.01 -2.44 20.55
C ALA A 151 9.18 -1.53 21.47
N GLY A 152 8.54 -2.06 22.50
CA GLY A 152 7.56 -1.32 23.32
C GLY A 152 8.18 -0.24 24.23
N CYS A 153 7.62 -0.10 25.43
CA CYS A 153 8.29 0.65 26.50
C CYS A 153 9.42 -0.19 27.13
N GLY A 154 10.30 0.44 27.91
CA GLY A 154 11.29 -0.29 28.70
C GLY A 154 10.66 -1.17 29.80
N THR A 155 11.45 -2.07 30.37
CA THR A 155 11.06 -2.99 31.45
C THR A 155 10.52 -2.25 32.69
N ALA A 156 11.16 -1.14 33.08
CA ALA A 156 10.74 -0.26 34.18
C ALA A 156 9.46 0.56 33.90
N CYS A 157 8.51 0.03 33.12
CA CYS A 157 7.25 0.70 32.84
C CYS A 157 6.30 0.62 34.03
N ARG A 158 6.09 1.75 34.74
CA ARG A 158 5.09 1.90 35.81
C ARG A 158 3.66 1.45 35.42
N MET A 159 3.33 1.40 34.12
CA MET A 159 2.03 0.94 33.63
C MET A 159 2.03 -0.52 33.15
N GLN A 160 3.13 -1.27 33.31
CA GLN A 160 3.25 -2.71 33.01
C GLN A 160 2.66 -3.11 31.65
N CYS A 161 2.90 -2.30 30.60
CA CYS A 161 2.13 -2.41 29.35
C CYS A 161 2.30 -3.77 28.65
N HIS A 162 3.50 -4.35 28.68
CA HIS A 162 3.77 -5.69 28.14
C HIS A 162 3.09 -6.83 28.90
N GLY A 163 2.68 -6.60 30.16
CA GLY A 163 1.92 -7.58 30.97
C GLY A 163 0.41 -7.45 30.83
N ARG A 164 -0.08 -6.50 30.02
CA ARG A 164 -1.50 -6.29 29.73
C ARG A 164 -1.83 -6.26 28.23
N ILE A 165 -0.80 -6.21 27.38
CA ILE A 165 -0.89 -6.32 25.93
C ILE A 165 0.37 -7.05 25.44
N ASP A 166 0.19 -8.20 24.78
CA ASP A 166 1.29 -9.04 24.28
C ASP A 166 1.90 -8.49 22.96
N ARG A 167 2.73 -9.29 22.27
CA ARG A 167 3.32 -8.88 20.99
C ARG A 167 2.34 -8.99 19.81
N GLU A 168 1.54 -10.04 19.74
CA GLU A 168 0.69 -10.41 18.60
C GLU A 168 -0.54 -9.51 18.51
N GLN A 169 -1.10 -9.14 19.66
CA GLN A 169 -2.10 -8.09 19.82
C GLN A 169 -1.57 -6.74 19.28
N ARG A 170 -0.34 -6.35 19.64
CA ARG A 170 0.29 -5.11 19.13
C ARG A 170 0.51 -5.18 17.62
N GLU A 171 0.94 -6.33 17.10
CA GLU A 171 1.18 -6.53 15.67
C GLU A 171 -0.13 -6.51 14.88
N THR A 172 -1.21 -7.05 15.44
CA THR A 172 -2.58 -6.97 14.90
C THR A 172 -3.11 -5.53 14.90
N ILE A 173 -2.98 -4.80 16.01
CA ILE A 173 -3.35 -3.38 16.12
C ILE A 173 -2.56 -2.55 15.09
N PHE A 174 -1.25 -2.78 14.96
CA PHE A 174 -0.39 -2.09 13.99
C PHE A 174 -0.86 -2.37 12.56
N ARG A 175 -1.05 -3.65 12.20
CA ARG A 175 -1.54 -4.08 10.88
C ARG A 175 -2.85 -3.39 10.52
N LEU A 176 -3.86 -3.47 11.39
CA LEU A 176 -5.18 -2.87 11.15
C LEU A 176 -5.12 -1.34 11.06
N PHE A 177 -4.33 -0.68 11.92
CA PHE A 177 -4.14 0.77 11.88
C PHE A 177 -3.52 1.25 10.55
N TRP A 178 -2.61 0.50 9.94
CA TRP A 178 -2.00 0.89 8.66
C TRP A 178 -2.81 0.42 7.44
N GLN A 179 -3.43 -0.76 7.47
CA GLN A 179 -4.36 -1.25 6.44
C GLN A 179 -5.55 -0.31 6.18
N THR A 180 -5.90 0.55 7.15
CA THR A 180 -6.85 1.66 7.02
C THR A 180 -6.83 2.44 5.70
N GLY A 181 -5.66 2.60 5.05
CA GLY A 181 -5.55 3.25 3.73
C GLY A 181 -5.91 4.75 3.68
N SER A 182 -6.26 5.37 4.81
CA SER A 182 -6.67 6.77 4.93
C SER A 182 -6.01 7.46 6.11
N ILE A 183 -5.58 8.71 5.92
CA ILE A 183 -5.05 9.55 7.00
C ILE A 183 -6.14 10.01 7.98
N ASP A 184 -7.37 10.25 7.52
CA ASP A 184 -8.44 10.78 8.36
C ASP A 184 -9.05 9.69 9.25
N LYS A 185 -9.28 8.48 8.71
CA LYS A 185 -9.62 7.30 9.53
C LYS A 185 -8.54 7.01 10.60
N ARG A 186 -7.25 7.15 10.27
CA ARG A 186 -6.14 7.01 11.24
C ARG A 186 -6.14 8.12 12.30
N ARG A 187 -6.39 9.39 11.92
CA ARG A 187 -6.59 10.49 12.89
C ARG A 187 -7.76 10.18 13.83
N MET A 188 -8.86 9.62 13.31
CA MET A 188 -10.03 9.22 14.10
C MET A 188 -9.72 8.13 15.12
N TYR A 189 -8.92 7.12 14.74
CA TYR A 189 -8.41 6.12 15.69
C TYR A 189 -7.61 6.75 16.84
N ILE A 190 -6.77 7.76 16.55
CA ILE A 190 -6.05 8.50 17.60
C ILE A 190 -7.02 9.28 18.49
N CYS A 191 -7.97 10.03 17.91
CA CYS A 191 -8.92 10.85 18.65
C CYS A 191 -9.93 10.02 19.49
N HIS A 192 -10.12 8.74 19.16
CA HIS A 192 -10.89 7.77 19.95
C HIS A 192 -10.12 7.20 21.15
N ASN A 193 -8.80 7.00 20.99
CA ASN A 193 -7.96 6.29 21.96
C ASN A 193 -7.05 7.19 22.81
N VAL A 194 -6.88 8.45 22.42
CA VAL A 194 -6.11 9.46 23.16
C VAL A 194 -7.06 10.50 23.77
N ALA A 195 -7.20 10.44 25.10
CA ALA A 195 -8.06 11.34 25.85
C ALA A 195 -7.25 12.51 26.42
N VAL A 196 -7.58 13.73 26.00
CA VAL A 196 -7.10 14.97 26.63
C VAL A 196 -8.04 15.33 27.77
N LYS A 197 -7.50 15.72 28.93
CA LYS A 197 -8.24 16.29 30.06
C LYS A 197 -7.47 17.47 30.63
N ASP A 198 -8.16 18.54 30.98
CA ASP A 198 -7.57 19.65 31.73
C ASP A 198 -7.16 19.20 33.15
N LYS A 199 -6.15 19.84 33.75
CA LYS A 199 -5.70 19.48 35.10
C LYS A 199 -6.66 20.00 36.17
N ALA A 200 -7.27 19.08 36.92
CA ALA A 200 -8.11 19.43 38.07
C ALA A 200 -7.35 20.20 39.18
N THR A 201 -6.04 20.00 39.31
CA THR A 201 -5.21 20.71 40.30
C THR A 201 -4.72 22.06 39.75
N GLY A 202 -5.40 23.13 40.15
CA GLY A 202 -5.13 24.53 39.78
C GLY A 202 -3.86 25.15 40.37
N ASN A 203 -2.76 24.40 40.48
CA ASN A 203 -1.48 24.96 40.90
C ASN A 203 -0.91 25.84 39.76
N ALA A 204 -1.03 27.17 39.92
CA ALA A 204 -0.75 28.19 38.92
C ALA A 204 0.68 28.17 38.36
N THR A 205 1.65 27.60 39.09
CA THR A 205 3.05 27.46 38.63
C THR A 205 3.23 26.46 37.47
N SER A 206 2.23 25.63 37.19
CA SER A 206 2.31 24.52 36.24
C SER A 206 2.13 24.94 34.78
N ARG A 207 3.25 25.21 34.08
CA ARG A 207 3.28 25.47 32.60
C ARG A 207 2.51 24.45 31.74
N ARG A 208 2.26 23.23 32.23
CA ARG A 208 1.36 22.26 31.58
C ARG A 208 -0.08 22.46 32.07
N ALA A 209 -0.96 22.98 31.21
CA ALA A 209 -2.40 23.09 31.49
C ALA A 209 -3.17 21.78 31.29
N LYS A 210 -2.86 21.02 30.23
CA LYS A 210 -3.59 19.81 29.83
C LYS A 210 -2.81 18.52 30.07
N SER A 211 -3.52 17.46 30.43
CA SER A 211 -3.03 16.09 30.60
C SER A 211 -3.53 15.20 29.46
N VAL A 212 -2.76 14.16 29.10
CA VAL A 212 -3.08 13.27 27.98
C VAL A 212 -2.94 11.82 28.43
N LYS A 213 -4.02 11.04 28.29
CA LYS A 213 -4.06 9.60 28.54
C LYS A 213 -4.14 8.83 27.23
N TYR A 214 -3.35 7.77 27.11
CA TYR A 214 -3.28 6.91 25.93
C TYR A 214 -3.88 5.55 26.27
N HIS A 215 -4.61 4.98 25.32
CA HIS A 215 -5.22 3.65 25.44
C HIS A 215 -4.95 2.89 24.14
N LEU A 216 -4.96 1.56 24.22
CA LEU A 216 -5.12 0.70 23.05
C LEU A 216 -6.38 -0.13 23.25
N GLU A 217 -7.05 -0.47 22.17
CA GLU A 217 -8.33 -1.18 22.19
C GLU A 217 -8.09 -2.65 21.80
N ILE A 218 -8.55 -3.59 22.63
CA ILE A 218 -8.44 -5.04 22.44
C ILE A 218 -9.78 -5.65 22.81
N ASP A 219 -10.35 -6.47 21.91
CA ASP A 219 -11.66 -7.13 22.06
C ASP A 219 -12.84 -6.20 22.43
N GLY A 220 -12.66 -4.88 22.20
CA GLY A 220 -13.58 -3.80 22.52
C GLY A 220 -13.24 -3.01 23.81
N GLU A 221 -12.35 -3.51 24.67
CA GLU A 221 -11.92 -2.82 25.90
C GLU A 221 -10.77 -1.84 25.64
N LYS A 222 -10.80 -0.66 26.26
CA LYS A 222 -9.74 0.36 26.18
C LYS A 222 -8.72 0.24 27.30
N ILE A 223 -7.72 -0.61 27.09
CA ILE A 223 -6.60 -0.82 28.01
C ILE A 223 -5.72 0.45 28.07
N PRO A 224 -5.57 1.12 29.24
CA PRO A 224 -4.74 2.32 29.35
C PRO A 224 -3.25 1.96 29.30
N VAL A 225 -2.47 2.64 28.45
CA VAL A 225 -1.04 2.38 28.20
C VAL A 225 -0.18 3.64 28.37
N CYS A 226 1.13 3.46 28.50
CA CYS A 226 2.05 4.60 28.51
C CYS A 226 2.24 5.15 27.08
N LYS A 227 2.53 6.46 27.00
CA LYS A 227 2.76 7.20 25.75
C LYS A 227 3.74 6.50 24.80
N THR A 228 4.88 6.04 25.32
CA THR A 228 5.93 5.38 24.54
C THR A 228 5.42 4.09 23.89
N PHE A 229 4.72 3.25 24.66
CA PHE A 229 4.14 2.00 24.17
C PHE A 229 3.13 2.26 23.04
N PHE A 230 2.23 3.23 23.21
CA PHE A 230 1.27 3.64 22.18
C PHE A 230 1.95 4.10 20.87
N LEU A 231 2.90 5.05 20.95
CA LEU A 231 3.61 5.56 19.78
C LEU A 231 4.46 4.48 19.09
N HIS A 232 5.07 3.58 19.86
CA HIS A 232 5.90 2.50 19.37
C HIS A 232 5.11 1.38 18.71
N THR A 233 3.98 0.97 19.31
CA THR A 233 3.03 0.02 18.71
C THR A 233 2.50 0.52 17.38
N LEU A 234 2.16 1.81 17.25
CA LEU A 234 1.61 2.36 15.99
C LEU A 234 2.66 2.85 14.98
N GLY A 235 3.95 2.90 15.32
CA GLY A 235 5.01 3.44 14.45
C GLY A 235 4.91 4.96 14.21
N LEU A 236 4.34 5.70 15.16
CA LEU A 236 4.00 7.12 15.05
C LEU A 236 5.02 8.05 15.73
N SER A 237 4.90 9.34 15.44
CA SER A 237 5.58 10.44 16.13
C SER A 237 4.58 11.30 16.89
N ASP A 238 5.03 11.97 17.94
CA ASP A 238 4.27 12.97 18.71
C ASP A 238 3.48 13.95 17.85
N GLN A 239 4.13 14.52 16.83
CA GLN A 239 3.50 15.50 15.96
C GLN A 239 2.28 14.95 15.21
N PHE A 240 2.20 13.64 14.94
CA PHE A 240 1.03 13.03 14.33
C PHE A 240 -0.15 12.99 15.31
N VAL A 241 0.10 12.65 16.58
CA VAL A 241 -0.92 12.64 17.63
C VAL A 241 -1.42 14.06 17.91
N PHE A 242 -0.50 15.02 18.06
CA PHE A 242 -0.86 16.43 18.20
C PHE A 242 -1.70 16.94 17.02
N THR A 243 -1.25 16.70 15.78
CA THR A 243 -1.98 17.09 14.56
C THR A 243 -3.35 16.42 14.44
N ALA A 244 -3.53 15.19 14.95
CA ALA A 244 -4.84 14.54 14.97
C ALA A 244 -5.78 15.23 15.96
N LEU A 245 -5.32 15.49 17.19
CA LEU A 245 -6.09 16.15 18.24
C LEU A 245 -6.46 17.60 17.87
N SER A 246 -5.53 18.36 17.25
CA SER A 246 -5.78 19.73 16.77
C SER A 246 -6.66 19.82 15.51
N LYS A 247 -6.97 18.69 14.85
CA LYS A 247 -7.88 18.61 13.70
C LYS A 247 -9.25 18.04 14.06
N LYS A 248 -9.48 17.73 15.35
CA LYS A 248 -10.72 17.20 15.88
C LYS A 248 -11.61 18.35 16.33
N ASP A 249 -12.82 18.40 15.80
CA ASP A 249 -13.84 19.37 16.16
C ASP A 249 -14.56 18.94 17.45
N GLU A 250 -15.25 19.87 18.12
CA GLU A 250 -15.91 19.61 19.41
C GLU A 250 -16.92 18.45 19.32
N GLY A 251 -17.70 18.41 18.24
CA GLY A 251 -18.63 17.33 17.91
C GLY A 251 -17.99 15.99 17.51
N GLY A 252 -16.69 15.79 17.72
CA GLY A 252 -16.01 14.51 17.50
C GLY A 252 -15.47 14.27 16.09
N HIS A 253 -15.96 15.02 15.11
CA HIS A 253 -15.56 14.98 13.71
C HIS A 253 -14.10 15.41 13.50
N ILE A 254 -13.54 15.07 12.33
CA ILE A 254 -12.18 15.44 11.95
C ILE A 254 -12.19 16.10 10.58
N SER A 255 -11.65 17.31 10.52
CA SER A 255 -11.47 18.05 9.29
C SER A 255 -10.71 17.24 8.21
N PRO A 256 -11.27 17.06 7.00
CA PRO A 256 -10.71 16.16 5.98
C PRO A 256 -9.33 16.61 5.46
N ASP A 257 -8.57 15.68 4.89
CA ASP A 257 -7.23 15.98 4.39
C ASP A 257 -7.25 16.72 3.04
N MET A 258 -7.21 18.06 3.12
CA MET A 258 -7.18 18.97 1.97
C MET A 258 -5.87 18.96 1.17
N ARG A 259 -4.94 18.02 1.43
CA ARG A 259 -3.63 17.97 0.77
C ARG A 259 -3.77 17.61 -0.71
N GLY A 260 -3.37 18.55 -1.57
CA GLY A 260 -3.51 18.43 -3.02
C GLY A 260 -4.88 18.87 -3.56
N ARG A 261 -5.74 19.47 -2.73
CA ARG A 261 -6.92 20.20 -3.17
C ARG A 261 -6.60 21.69 -3.16
N HIS A 262 -6.38 22.27 -4.33
CA HIS A 262 -6.50 23.72 -4.51
C HIS A 262 -7.99 24.06 -4.67
N LYS A 263 -8.36 25.29 -4.28
CA LYS A 263 -9.59 25.94 -4.76
C LYS A 263 -9.24 26.73 -6.01
#